data_AF-A0A2G2Y5W5-F1
#
_entry.id   AF-A0A2G2Y5W5-F1
#
_cell.length_a   1.000
_cell.length_b   1.000
_cell.length_c   1.000
_cell.angle_alpha   90.00
_cell.angle_beta   90.00
_cell.angle_gamma   90.00
#
_symmetry.space_group_name_H-M   'P 1'
#
loop_
_entity.id
_entity.type
_entity.pdbx_description
1 polymer ?
#
loop_
_entity_poly.entity_id
_entity_poly.type
_entity_poly.pdbx_seq_one_letter_code
_entity_poly.pdbx_strand_id
1 'polypeptide(L)'
;MDEPTSGLDARAAAIVMRTVRNTVDTGRTVVCTIHQPSIDIFEAFDELLLMKRGGQVINAGPLGHHSHLLIEYFQSIPGVPEIKEGYNPATWILDISAPAVEAQLQVDFC
;
A
#
# COMPACT_ATOMS: atom_id res chain seq x y z
N MET A 1 -11.74 9.29 -3.39
CA MET A 1 -12.62 8.28 -4.03
C MET A 1 -12.66 7.09 -3.09
N ASP A 2 -13.84 6.51 -2.88
CA ASP A 2 -13.97 5.35 -2.00
C ASP A 2 -14.01 4.09 -2.86
N GLU A 3 -13.02 3.20 -2.66
CA GLU A 3 -12.87 1.90 -3.32
C GLU A 3 -13.19 1.85 -4.84
N PRO A 4 -12.51 2.63 -5.70
CA PRO A 4 -12.84 2.76 -7.13
C PRO A 4 -12.71 1.47 -7.96
N THR A 5 -12.08 0.43 -7.41
CA THR A 5 -11.87 -0.87 -8.07
C THR A 5 -12.79 -1.97 -7.54
N SER A 6 -13.65 -1.67 -6.56
CA SER A 6 -14.51 -2.66 -5.90
C SER A 6 -15.54 -3.24 -6.88
N GLY A 7 -15.67 -4.56 -6.89
CA GLY A 7 -16.59 -5.29 -7.77
C GLY A 7 -16.18 -5.33 -9.26
N LEU A 8 -15.02 -4.80 -9.61
CA LEU A 8 -14.49 -4.85 -10.98
C LEU A 8 -13.59 -6.07 -11.18
N ASP A 9 -13.59 -6.61 -12.40
CA ASP A 9 -12.52 -7.52 -12.80
C ASP A 9 -11.19 -6.78 -12.96
N ALA A 10 -10.08 -7.53 -13.03
CA ALA A 10 -8.74 -6.97 -13.10
C ALA A 10 -8.54 -5.99 -14.28
N ARG A 11 -9.19 -6.25 -15.43
CA ARG A 11 -9.05 -5.40 -16.62
C ARG A 11 -9.80 -4.09 -16.42
N ALA A 12 -11.03 -4.14 -15.94
CA ALA A 12 -11.84 -2.97 -15.66
C ALA A 12 -11.20 -2.10 -14.57
N ALA A 13 -10.68 -2.71 -13.50
CA ALA A 13 -9.94 -2.03 -12.45
C ALA A 13 -8.70 -1.30 -13.00
N ALA A 14 -7.91 -1.94 -13.87
CA ALA A 14 -6.76 -1.31 -14.51
C ALA A 14 -7.15 -0.11 -15.40
N ILE A 15 -8.29 -0.16 -16.09
CA ILE A 15 -8.80 0.96 -16.89
C ILE A 15 -9.19 2.15 -15.99
N VAL A 16 -9.86 1.88 -14.87
CA VAL A 16 -10.22 2.90 -13.88
C VAL A 16 -8.96 3.55 -13.33
N MET A 17 -7.99 2.76 -12.89
CA MET A 17 -6.75 3.29 -12.32
C MET A 17 -5.91 4.07 -13.34
N ARG A 18 -5.89 3.67 -14.62
CA ARG A 18 -5.27 4.48 -15.68
C ARG A 18 -5.94 5.84 -15.83
N THR A 19 -7.27 5.90 -15.69
CA THR A 19 -8.02 7.15 -15.80
C THR A 19 -7.77 8.07 -14.60
N VAL A 20 -7.65 7.47 -13.41
CA VAL A 20 -7.21 8.16 -12.19
C VAL A 20 -5.80 8.74 -12.39
N ARG A 21 -4.85 7.94 -12.89
CA ARG A 21 -3.49 8.39 -13.19
C ARG A 21 -3.46 9.56 -14.17
N ASN A 22 -4.22 9.48 -15.27
CA ASN A 22 -4.33 10.59 -16.23
C ASN A 22 -4.87 11.87 -15.56
N THR A 23 -5.75 11.76 -14.57
CA THR A 23 -6.24 12.92 -13.82
C THR A 23 -5.14 13.52 -12.96
N VAL A 24 -4.33 12.69 -12.30
CA VAL A 24 -3.18 13.14 -11.51
C VAL A 24 -2.17 13.89 -12.38
N ASP A 25 -1.89 13.38 -13.59
CA ASP A 25 -0.96 13.98 -14.55
C ASP A 25 -1.37 15.40 -15.02
N THR A 26 -2.62 15.81 -14.78
CA THR A 26 -3.07 17.20 -15.02
C THR A 26 -2.77 18.16 -13.87
N GLY A 27 -2.00 17.73 -12.86
CA GLY A 27 -1.67 18.52 -11.67
C GLY A 27 -2.75 18.48 -10.58
N ARG A 28 -3.65 17.48 -10.61
CA ARG A 28 -4.70 17.31 -9.59
C ARG A 28 -4.28 16.23 -8.60
N THR A 29 -4.51 16.47 -7.32
CA THR A 29 -4.32 15.43 -6.30
C THR A 29 -5.56 14.54 -6.22
N VAL A 30 -5.36 13.22 -6.25
CA VAL A 30 -6.41 12.23 -6.01
C VAL A 30 -6.04 11.42 -4.78
N VAL A 31 -6.98 11.32 -3.84
CA VAL A 31 -6.86 10.44 -2.68
C VAL A 31 -7.93 9.36 -2.81
N CYS A 32 -7.55 8.09 -2.68
CA CYS A 32 -8.51 7.00 -2.64
C CYS A 32 -8.12 5.87 -1.68
N THR A 33 -9.13 5.16 -1.22
CA THR A 33 -9.02 3.90 -0.49
C THR A 33 -9.06 2.76 -1.50
N ILE A 34 -8.18 1.77 -1.36
CA ILE A 34 -8.23 0.54 -2.17
C ILE A 34 -8.23 -0.65 -1.24
N HIS A 35 -9.24 -1.50 -1.38
CA HIS A 35 -9.28 -2.78 -0.70
C HIS A 35 -8.52 -3.82 -1.53
N GLN A 36 -7.42 -4.35 -0.99
CA GLN A 36 -6.62 -5.44 -1.59
C GLN A 36 -6.20 -5.19 -3.06
N PRO A 37 -5.34 -4.19 -3.33
CA PRO A 37 -4.88 -3.92 -4.68
C PRO A 37 -4.04 -5.07 -5.25
N SER A 38 -4.13 -5.30 -6.56
CA SER A 38 -3.10 -6.05 -7.28
C SER A 38 -1.78 -5.27 -7.31
N ILE A 39 -0.67 -5.94 -7.63
CA ILE A 39 0.65 -5.30 -7.77
C ILE A 39 0.56 -4.12 -8.76
N ASP A 40 0.00 -4.35 -9.96
CA ASP A 40 -0.13 -3.30 -10.98
C ASP A 40 -0.92 -2.08 -10.51
N ILE A 41 -1.95 -2.29 -9.68
CA ILE A 41 -2.75 -1.19 -9.12
C ILE A 41 -1.97 -0.49 -8.01
N PHE A 42 -1.30 -1.24 -7.15
CA PHE A 42 -0.53 -0.69 -6.04
C PHE A 42 0.65 0.16 -6.53
N GLU A 43 1.38 -0.32 -7.54
CA GLU A 43 2.47 0.41 -8.18
C GLU A 43 2.00 1.64 -8.98
N ALA A 44 0.69 1.76 -9.21
CA ALA A 44 0.13 2.96 -9.83
C ALA A 44 -0.10 4.10 -8.82
N PHE A 45 0.33 4.00 -7.56
CA PHE A 45 0.26 5.07 -6.56
C PHE A 45 1.61 5.76 -6.36
N ASP A 46 1.58 7.07 -6.08
CA ASP A 46 2.78 7.83 -5.76
C ASP A 46 3.14 7.70 -4.27
N GLU A 47 2.12 7.82 -3.42
CA GLU A 47 2.23 7.81 -1.96
C GLU A 47 1.21 6.85 -1.34
N LEU A 48 1.57 6.29 -0.18
CA LEU A 48 0.74 5.44 0.65
C LEU A 48 0.47 6.11 1.98
N LEU A 49 -0.77 6.02 2.44
CA LEU A 49 -1.17 6.24 3.83
C LEU A 49 -1.65 4.92 4.41
N LEU A 50 -0.82 4.26 5.21
CA LEU A 50 -1.15 3.01 5.90
C LEU A 50 -1.61 3.31 7.32
N MET A 51 -2.78 2.78 7.68
CA MET A 51 -3.41 3.01 8.96
C MET A 51 -3.81 1.69 9.62
N LYS A 52 -3.74 1.64 10.95
CA LYS A 52 -4.33 0.55 11.74
C LYS A 52 -5.69 0.92 12.31
N ARG A 53 -6.35 -0.09 12.89
CA ARG A 53 -7.62 0.10 13.60
C ARG A 53 -7.47 1.19 14.67
N GLY A 54 -8.50 2.03 14.79
CA GLY A 54 -8.46 3.19 15.68
C GLY A 54 -7.92 4.47 15.02
N GLY A 55 -7.56 4.41 13.73
CA GLY A 55 -7.19 5.61 12.96
C GLY A 55 -5.75 6.08 13.15
N GLN A 56 -4.90 5.24 13.76
CA GLN A 56 -3.48 5.54 13.92
C GLN A 56 -2.72 5.25 12.63
N VAL A 57 -1.78 6.13 12.29
CA VAL A 57 -0.95 6.02 11.08
C VAL A 57 0.25 5.14 11.39
N ILE A 58 0.46 4.09 10.59
CA ILE A 58 1.63 3.22 10.65
C ILE A 58 2.75 3.79 9.78
N ASN A 59 2.40 4.22 8.56
CA ASN A 59 3.36 4.76 7.61
C ASN A 59 2.64 5.73 6.67
N ALA A 60 3.30 6.85 6.34
CA ALA A 60 2.82 7.81 5.37
C ALA A 60 4.02 8.30 4.54
N GLY A 61 3.95 8.09 3.22
CA GLY A 61 5.05 8.53 2.35
C GLY A 61 5.06 7.88 0.99
N PRO A 62 6.09 8.17 0.18
CA PRO A 62 6.21 7.67 -1.18
C PRO A 62 6.41 6.15 -1.20
N LEU A 63 5.80 5.48 -2.17
CA LEU A 63 6.07 4.06 -2.44
C LEU A 63 7.45 3.86 -3.06
N GLY A 64 7.84 4.76 -3.95
CA GLY A 64 8.99 4.59 -4.82
C GLY A 64 8.71 3.57 -5.94
N HIS A 65 9.60 3.53 -6.94
CA HIS A 65 9.49 2.55 -8.03
C HIS A 65 9.55 1.12 -7.46
N HIS A 66 8.59 0.26 -7.83
CA HIS A 66 8.51 -1.12 -7.32
C HIS A 66 8.41 -1.19 -5.80
N SER A 67 7.76 -0.18 -5.19
CA SER A 67 7.58 -0.07 -3.74
C SER A 67 8.88 -0.08 -2.91
N HIS A 68 10.05 0.21 -3.49
CA HIS A 68 11.33 0.03 -2.79
C HIS A 68 11.46 0.87 -1.51
N LEU A 69 10.96 2.10 -1.49
CA LEU A 69 11.05 2.97 -0.30
C LEU A 69 10.22 2.42 0.86
N LEU A 70 9.03 1.90 0.54
CA LEU A 70 8.16 1.23 1.50
C LEU A 70 8.82 -0.04 2.06
N ILE A 71 9.39 -0.85 1.16
CA ILE A 71 10.04 -2.12 1.53
C ILE A 71 11.26 -1.86 2.42
N GLU A 72 12.14 -0.94 2.02
CA GLU A 72 13.33 -0.54 2.78
C GLU A 72 12.96 -0.01 4.17
N TYR A 73 11.92 0.82 4.28
CA TYR A 73 11.44 1.32 5.57
C TYR A 73 11.07 0.18 6.53
N PHE A 74 10.20 -0.74 6.10
CA PHE A 74 9.76 -1.83 6.97
C PHE A 74 10.87 -2.85 7.25
N GLN A 75 11.72 -3.18 6.27
CA GLN A 75 12.86 -4.07 6.48
C GLN A 75 13.95 -3.48 7.39
N SER A 76 14.00 -2.15 7.55
CA SER A 76 14.91 -1.51 8.49
C SER A 76 14.53 -1.76 9.96
N ILE A 77 13.31 -2.22 10.22
CA ILE A 77 12.79 -2.47 11.56
C ILE A 77 13.22 -3.88 12.02
N PRO A 78 13.94 -4.01 13.14
CA PRO A 78 14.42 -5.30 13.61
C PRO A 78 13.31 -6.35 13.76
N GLY A 79 13.53 -7.52 13.14
CA GLY A 79 12.63 -8.66 13.22
C GLY A 79 11.51 -8.68 12.17
N VAL A 80 11.32 -7.60 11.40
CA VAL A 80 10.42 -7.64 10.24
C VAL A 80 11.00 -8.60 9.18
N PRO A 81 10.22 -9.59 8.70
CA PRO A 81 10.71 -10.54 7.71
C PRO A 81 10.86 -9.86 6.35
N GLU A 82 11.88 -10.27 5.59
CA GLU A 82 12.05 -9.80 4.22
C GLU A 82 10.86 -10.18 3.34
N ILE A 83 10.51 -9.28 2.41
CA ILE A 83 9.50 -9.58 1.39
C ILE A 83 10.05 -10.65 0.44
N LYS A 84 9.22 -11.63 0.10
CA LYS A 84 9.58 -12.68 -0.87
C LYS A 84 9.52 -12.11 -2.29
N GLU A 85 10.39 -12.61 -3.16
CA GLU A 85 10.38 -12.25 -4.58
C GLU A 85 9.00 -12.50 -5.21
N GLY A 86 8.47 -11.49 -5.91
CA GLY A 86 7.15 -11.53 -6.55
C GLY A 86 5.95 -11.48 -5.58
N TYR A 87 6.16 -11.37 -4.27
CA TYR A 87 5.06 -11.19 -3.32
C TYR A 87 4.52 -9.76 -3.40
N ASN A 88 3.20 -9.61 -3.26
CA ASN A 88 2.56 -8.31 -3.40
C ASN A 88 2.92 -7.41 -2.21
N PRO A 89 3.60 -6.26 -2.43
CA PRO A 89 3.98 -5.36 -1.35
C PRO A 89 2.79 -4.88 -0.51
N ALA A 90 1.63 -4.66 -1.13
CA ALA A 90 0.40 -4.25 -0.43
C ALA A 90 -0.09 -5.33 0.55
N THR A 91 0.04 -6.60 0.17
CA THR A 91 -0.32 -7.73 1.05
C THR A 91 0.72 -7.88 2.15
N TRP A 92 2.00 -7.81 1.79
CA TRP A 92 3.11 -7.93 2.74
C TRP A 92 3.04 -6.91 3.88
N ILE A 93 2.81 -5.63 3.59
CA ILE A 93 2.73 -4.61 4.63
C ILE A 93 1.58 -4.85 5.61
N LEU A 94 0.45 -5.38 5.13
CA LEU A 94 -0.69 -5.72 5.98
C LEU A 94 -0.40 -6.94 6.87
N ASP A 95 0.33 -7.92 6.33
CA ASP A 95 0.74 -9.12 7.07
C ASP A 95 1.70 -8.76 8.21
N ILE A 96 2.73 -7.95 7.93
CA ILE A 96 3.75 -7.58 8.93
C ILE A 96 3.25 -6.54 9.94
N SER A 97 2.27 -5.71 9.57
CA SER A 97 1.67 -4.73 10.47
C SER A 97 0.47 -5.29 11.24
N ALA A 98 0.21 -6.59 11.17
CA ALA A 98 -0.88 -7.21 11.91
C ALA A 98 -0.61 -7.16 13.42
N PRO A 99 -1.63 -7.00 14.29
CA PRO A 99 -1.43 -6.91 15.74
C PRO A 99 -0.69 -8.11 16.36
N ALA A 100 -0.84 -9.29 15.75
CA ALA A 100 -0.11 -10.48 16.18
C ALA A 100 1.40 -10.37 15.94
N VAL A 101 1.81 -9.75 14.83
CA VAL A 101 3.22 -9.52 14.49
C VAL A 101 3.80 -8.40 15.34
N GLU A 102 3.07 -7.28 15.53
CA GLU A 102 3.45 -6.20 16.47
C GLU A 102 3.76 -6.77 17.87
N ALA A 103 2.88 -7.62 18.40
CA ALA A 103 3.06 -8.24 19.70
C ALA A 103 4.28 -9.19 19.77
N GLN A 104 4.57 -9.91 18.68
CA GLN A 104 5.74 -10.78 18.58
C GLN A 104 7.05 -9.99 18.51
N LEU A 105 7.05 -8.87 17.77
CA LEU A 105 8.21 -8.00 17.62
C LEU A 105 8.42 -7.06 18.82
N GLN A 106 7.42 -6.93 19.69
CA GLN A 106 7.39 -5.92 20.77
C GLN A 106 7.57 -4.50 20.23
N VAL A 107 6.95 -4.23 19.07
CA VAL A 107 6.98 -2.94 18.37
C VAL A 107 5.56 -2.40 18.29
N ASP A 108 5.39 -1.10 18.55
CA ASP A 108 4.22 -0.34 18.11
C ASP A 108 4.64 0.46 16.87
N PHE A 109 4.02 0.19 15.72
CA PHE A 109 4.34 0.94 14.51
C PHE A 109 3.71 2.36 14.49
N CYS A 110 2.94 2.74 15.52
CA CYS A 110 2.28 4.03 15.64
C CYS A 110 2.84 4.92 16.77
#